data_AF-A0A939VPZ8-F1
#
_entry.id   AF-A0A939VPZ8-F1
#
_cell.length_a   1.000
_cell.length_b   1.000
_cell.length_c   1.000
_cell.angle_alpha   90.00
_cell.angle_beta   90.00
_cell.angle_gamma   90.00
#
_symmetry.space_group_name_H-M   'P 1'
#
loop_
_entity.id
_entity.type
_entity.pdbx_description
1 polymer ?
#
loop_
_entity_poly.entity_id
_entity_poly.type
_entity_poly.pdbx_seq_one_letter_code
_entity_poly.pdbx_strand_id
1 'polypeptide(L)'
;MKQNNTGRIIAMIVLTIAFIALVFGFACSPKNTRKTEVNANVIVENGEATYPGFRGEFNIARAGKYDIHVNWWPEDDPGFISGFVLYDLDGSILSFCTGQKVQAGFLPIRLEKAEYRFEIKIFDSEERLNEFLNDCGEDYTSDGDEFTGYRDGQWHVTYTITASLATKWMLFILAIGCVMYAVLMALIIFRMCHEGKPEYDERQKLVNGKAYEYGFYTMLVLSVIYVLAWFMGIADEFLSPGVAVMLITLIVAAVVGIYNVLNDGYIAVNAYEVRVIAALSAILAVNVLATIGGIRTGSLIKGGKLGISSVNAFCGLLMLALIVAIVIRKARNKKEDDDEELEA
;
A
#
# COMPACT_ATOMS: atom_id res chain seq x y z
N MET A 1 -36.73 -28.26 -10.70
CA MET A 1 -37.40 -26.94 -10.62
C MET A 1 -36.35 -25.85 -10.82
N LYS A 2 -36.48 -24.98 -11.83
CA LYS A 2 -35.59 -23.80 -11.97
C LYS A 2 -35.97 -22.82 -10.86
N GLN A 3 -35.13 -22.72 -9.84
CA GLN A 3 -35.35 -21.83 -8.71
C GLN A 3 -35.20 -20.38 -9.18
N ASN A 4 -36.23 -19.56 -8.93
CA ASN A 4 -36.32 -18.20 -9.43
C ASN A 4 -35.37 -17.27 -8.65
N ASN A 5 -34.11 -17.22 -9.08
CA ASN A 5 -33.05 -16.41 -8.49
C ASN A 5 -33.19 -14.90 -8.76
N THR A 6 -34.24 -14.48 -9.47
CA THR A 6 -34.46 -13.10 -9.91
C THR A 6 -34.48 -12.10 -8.75
N GLY A 7 -35.09 -12.45 -7.61
CA GLY A 7 -35.11 -11.59 -6.42
C GLY A 7 -33.73 -11.36 -5.80
N ARG A 8 -32.87 -12.40 -5.76
CA ARG A 8 -31.50 -12.30 -5.24
C ARG A 8 -30.60 -11.50 -6.20
N ILE A 9 -30.80 -11.65 -7.51
CA ILE A 9 -30.09 -10.88 -8.54
C ILE A 9 -30.44 -9.39 -8.46
N ILE A 10 -31.73 -9.04 -8.31
CA ILE A 10 -32.17 -7.66 -8.12
C ILE A 10 -31.56 -7.06 -6.85
N ALA A 11 -31.56 -7.80 -5.73
CA ALA A 11 -30.94 -7.35 -4.48
C ALA A 11 -29.44 -7.08 -4.63
N MET A 12 -28.70 -7.94 -5.34
CA MET A 12 -27.29 -7.72 -5.65
C MET A 12 -27.08 -6.47 -6.48
N ILE A 13 -27.85 -6.26 -7.55
CA ILE A 13 -27.74 -5.05 -8.40
C ILE A 13 -27.97 -3.79 -7.57
N VAL A 14 -29.00 -3.76 -6.73
CA VAL A 14 -29.30 -2.62 -5.85
C VAL A 14 -28.17 -2.37 -4.84
N LEU A 15 -27.66 -3.42 -4.19
CA LEU A 15 -26.52 -3.33 -3.27
C LEU A 15 -25.26 -2.81 -3.97
N THR A 16 -24.98 -3.29 -5.19
CA THR A 16 -23.84 -2.82 -5.99
C THR A 16 -23.98 -1.35 -6.36
N ILE A 17 -25.17 -0.91 -6.80
CA ILE A 17 -25.41 0.50 -7.14
C ILE A 17 -25.26 1.39 -5.90
N ALA A 18 -25.82 0.98 -4.75
CA ALA A 18 -25.69 1.71 -3.50
C ALA A 18 -24.22 1.80 -3.03
N PHE A 19 -23.46 0.71 -3.15
CA PHE A 19 -22.05 0.68 -2.81
C PHE A 19 -21.21 1.56 -3.74
N ILE A 20 -21.46 1.51 -5.06
CA ILE A 20 -20.81 2.40 -6.04
C ILE A 20 -21.12 3.86 -5.72
N ALA A 21 -22.37 4.20 -5.40
CA ALA A 21 -22.76 5.56 -5.04
C ALA A 21 -22.04 6.04 -3.76
N LEU A 22 -21.88 5.17 -2.76
CA LEU A 22 -21.13 5.45 -1.53
C LEU A 22 -19.64 5.68 -1.82
N VAL A 23 -18.99 4.77 -2.56
CA VAL A 23 -17.58 4.89 -2.96
C VAL A 23 -17.36 6.16 -3.79
N PHE A 24 -18.26 6.46 -4.73
CA PHE A 24 -18.21 7.67 -5.54
C PHE A 24 -18.39 8.93 -4.70
N GLY A 25 -19.29 8.92 -3.72
CA GLY A 25 -19.43 10.01 -2.75
C GLY A 25 -18.15 10.28 -1.95
N PHE A 26 -17.42 9.22 -1.54
CA PHE A 26 -16.11 9.36 -0.90
C PHE A 26 -15.01 9.83 -1.86
N ALA A 27 -14.98 9.32 -3.10
CA ALA A 27 -13.99 9.69 -4.11
C ALA A 27 -14.16 11.12 -4.63
N CYS A 28 -15.40 11.61 -4.71
CA CYS A 28 -15.73 12.99 -5.07
C CYS A 28 -15.70 13.96 -3.89
N SER A 29 -15.38 13.50 -2.68
CA SER A 29 -15.17 14.39 -1.54
C SER A 29 -14.04 15.37 -1.87
N PRO A 30 -14.25 16.69 -1.74
CA PRO A 30 -13.26 17.67 -2.12
C PRO A 30 -11.98 17.44 -1.31
N LYS A 31 -10.86 17.24 -2.03
CA LYS A 31 -9.53 17.20 -1.43
C LYS A 31 -9.19 18.61 -0.94
N ASN A 32 -9.52 18.90 0.32
CA ASN A 32 -9.09 20.11 1.02
C ASN A 32 -7.61 19.96 1.40
N THR A 33 -6.76 19.97 0.38
CA THR A 33 -5.31 19.99 0.51
C THR A 33 -4.83 21.38 0.11
N ARG A 34 -4.16 22.07 1.03
CA ARG A 34 -3.51 23.34 0.76
C ARG A 34 -2.01 23.12 0.79
N LYS A 35 -1.35 23.51 -0.29
CA LYS A 35 0.11 23.46 -0.41
C LYS A 35 0.61 24.90 -0.41
N THR A 36 1.56 25.20 0.47
CA THR A 36 2.28 26.46 0.52
C THR A 36 3.76 26.15 0.34
N GLU A 37 4.42 26.86 -0.58
CA GLU A 37 5.86 26.76 -0.80
C GLU A 37 6.53 28.05 -0.34
N VAL A 38 7.61 27.92 0.42
CA VAL A 38 8.44 29.04 0.86
C VAL A 38 9.84 28.82 0.32
N ASN A 39 10.31 29.77 -0.48
CA ASN A 39 11.65 29.76 -1.06
C ASN A 39 12.51 30.77 -0.34
N ALA A 40 13.73 30.36 -0.04
CA ALA A 40 14.66 31.07 0.82
C ALA A 40 16.09 30.86 0.34
N ASN A 41 16.94 31.88 0.50
CA ASN A 41 18.38 31.73 0.34
C ASN A 41 19.00 31.89 1.72
N VAL A 42 19.76 30.88 2.16
CA VAL A 42 20.51 30.90 3.42
C VAL A 42 22.00 30.93 3.07
N ILE A 43 22.72 31.90 3.63
CA ILE A 43 24.17 32.01 3.50
C ILE A 43 24.75 31.76 4.89
N VAL A 44 25.68 30.80 5.01
CA VAL A 44 26.52 30.66 6.20
C VAL A 44 27.93 31.11 5.87
N GLU A 45 28.44 32.02 6.67
CA GLU A 45 29.82 32.52 6.60
C GLU A 45 30.40 32.54 8.01
N ASN A 46 31.60 31.97 8.19
CA ASN A 46 32.27 31.85 9.49
C ASN A 46 31.41 31.17 10.58
N GLY A 47 30.54 30.23 10.18
CA GLY A 47 29.63 29.55 11.10
C GLY A 47 28.42 30.38 11.54
N GLU A 48 28.19 31.57 11.01
CA GLU A 48 26.96 32.34 11.23
C GLU A 48 26.04 32.22 10.02
N ALA A 49 24.80 31.75 10.25
CA ALA A 49 23.77 31.71 9.22
C ALA A 49 23.07 33.07 9.13
N THR A 50 22.84 33.54 7.90
CA THR A 50 21.96 34.67 7.67
C THR A 50 20.57 34.28 8.17
N TYR A 51 20.00 35.06 9.10
CA TYR A 51 18.70 34.78 9.74
C TYR A 51 17.60 35.67 9.16
N PRO A 52 16.98 35.30 8.04
CA PRO A 52 15.81 36.03 7.55
C PRO A 52 14.52 35.68 8.30
N GLY A 53 14.51 34.64 9.16
CA GLY A 53 13.35 34.25 9.98
C GLY A 53 12.05 34.26 9.17
N PHE A 54 11.87 33.28 8.28
CA PHE A 54 10.76 33.35 7.33
C PHE A 54 9.43 33.07 8.03
N ARG A 55 8.51 34.03 7.92
CA ARG A 55 7.13 33.87 8.37
C ARG A 55 6.24 33.67 7.18
N GLY A 56 5.37 32.67 7.27
CA GLY A 56 4.37 32.39 6.28
C GLY A 56 3.01 32.17 6.92
N GLU A 57 1.99 32.23 6.10
CA GLU A 57 0.61 32.10 6.56
C GLU A 57 -0.14 31.10 5.68
N PHE A 58 -1.04 30.34 6.28
CA PHE A 58 -2.00 29.55 5.52
C PHE A 58 -3.41 29.62 6.06
N ASN A 59 -4.35 29.74 5.12
CA ASN A 59 -5.77 29.83 5.42
C ASN A 59 -6.40 28.44 5.47
N ILE A 60 -7.09 28.15 6.57
CA ILE A 60 -7.96 26.99 6.73
C ILE A 60 -9.40 27.39 6.37
N ALA A 61 -9.86 26.91 5.22
CA ALA A 61 -11.19 27.23 4.71
C ALA A 61 -12.34 26.54 5.48
N ARG A 62 -12.05 25.46 6.21
CA ARG A 62 -13.04 24.65 6.94
C ARG A 62 -12.44 24.09 8.22
N ALA A 63 -13.14 24.25 9.34
CA ALA A 63 -12.72 23.64 10.61
C ALA A 63 -12.71 22.09 10.51
N GLY A 64 -11.69 21.45 11.08
CA GLY A 64 -11.52 20.00 11.01
C GLY A 64 -10.18 19.51 11.58
N LYS A 65 -9.92 18.21 11.49
CA LYS A 65 -8.59 17.64 11.79
C LYS A 65 -7.75 17.66 10.53
N TYR A 66 -6.54 18.18 10.60
CA TYR A 66 -5.62 18.31 9.49
C TYR A 66 -4.33 17.52 9.76
N ASP A 67 -3.94 16.72 8.78
CA ASP A 67 -2.57 16.19 8.66
C ASP A 67 -1.70 17.30 8.08
N ILE A 68 -0.69 17.74 8.83
CA ILE A 68 0.28 18.74 8.38
C ILE A 68 1.58 18.03 8.06
N HIS A 69 2.03 18.18 6.82
CA HIS A 69 3.27 17.61 6.32
C HIS A 69 4.20 18.74 5.93
N VAL A 70 5.42 18.72 6.45
CA VAL A 70 6.47 19.68 6.14
C VAL A 70 7.62 18.92 5.52
N ASN A 71 8.02 19.35 4.33
CA ASN A 71 9.11 18.73 3.59
C ASN A 71 10.14 19.79 3.20
N TRP A 72 11.38 19.57 3.62
CA TRP A 72 12.58 20.23 3.15
C TRP A 72 13.68 19.16 3.03
N TRP A 73 14.11 18.94 1.80
CA TRP A 73 15.07 17.91 1.46
C TRP A 73 16.13 18.49 0.52
N PRO A 74 17.26 18.98 1.05
CA PRO A 74 18.39 19.42 0.24
C PRO A 74 19.12 18.23 -0.40
N GLU A 75 19.77 18.45 -1.55
CA GLU A 75 20.58 17.42 -2.22
C GLU A 75 21.87 17.12 -1.44
N ASP A 76 22.49 18.17 -0.87
CA ASP A 76 23.67 18.10 -0.02
C ASP A 76 23.33 18.38 1.45
N ASP A 77 24.15 17.90 2.38
CA ASP A 77 23.96 18.19 3.81
C ASP A 77 24.19 19.69 4.08
N PRO A 78 23.15 20.42 4.52
CA PRO A 78 23.28 21.85 4.76
C PRO A 78 24.12 22.09 6.00
N GLY A 79 24.95 23.12 5.93
CA GLY A 79 25.71 23.62 7.06
C GLY A 79 24.87 24.42 8.04
N PHE A 80 23.60 24.07 8.25
CA PHE A 80 22.71 24.65 9.26
C PHE A 80 21.61 23.68 9.64
N ILE A 81 20.98 23.91 10.80
CA ILE A 81 19.76 23.21 11.20
C ILE A 81 18.60 24.15 10.96
N SER A 82 17.48 23.61 10.48
CA SER A 82 16.25 24.38 10.39
C SER A 82 15.22 23.90 11.40
N GLY A 83 14.27 24.76 11.72
CA GLY A 83 13.06 24.41 12.41
C GLY A 83 11.83 24.96 11.71
N PHE A 84 10.77 24.18 11.67
CA PHE A 84 9.44 24.66 11.35
C PHE A 84 8.63 24.75 12.63
N VAL A 85 7.91 25.87 12.82
CA VAL A 85 7.05 26.10 13.98
C VAL A 85 5.68 26.55 13.48
N LEU A 86 4.63 25.88 13.94
CA LEU A 86 3.25 26.26 13.69
C LEU A 86 2.65 26.87 14.96
N TYR A 87 2.02 28.02 14.81
CA TYR A 87 1.37 28.73 15.90
C TYR A 87 -0.16 28.62 15.81
N ASP A 88 -0.83 28.55 16.96
CA ASP A 88 -2.28 28.73 17.07
C ASP A 88 -2.66 30.22 16.96
N LEU A 89 -3.97 30.49 16.97
CA LEU A 89 -4.55 31.83 16.87
C LEU A 89 -4.19 32.72 18.08
N ASP A 90 -3.95 32.13 19.24
CA ASP A 90 -3.49 32.84 20.44
C ASP A 90 -1.98 33.06 20.49
N GLY A 91 -1.23 32.49 19.53
CA GLY A 91 0.23 32.56 19.46
C GLY A 91 0.96 31.44 20.20
N SER A 92 0.25 30.47 20.80
CA SER A 92 0.86 29.26 21.35
C SER A 92 1.40 28.34 20.25
N ILE A 93 2.40 27.52 20.56
CA ILE A 93 2.98 26.56 19.61
C ILE A 93 2.08 25.34 19.50
N LEU A 94 1.54 25.08 18.31
CA LEU A 94 0.74 23.88 18.02
C LEU A 94 1.62 22.67 17.69
N SER A 95 2.70 22.91 16.96
CA SER A 95 3.61 21.85 16.51
C SER A 95 4.90 22.43 15.98
N PHE A 96 5.99 21.71 16.13
CA PHE A 96 7.27 22.09 15.57
C PHE A 96 8.10 20.87 15.18
N CYS A 97 9.06 21.04 14.29
CA CYS A 97 10.06 20.03 13.97
C CYS A 97 11.38 20.70 13.60
N THR A 98 12.50 20.03 13.83
CA THR A 98 13.84 20.52 13.51
C THR A 98 14.68 19.43 12.84
N GLY A 99 15.72 19.82 12.11
CA GLY A 99 16.67 18.89 11.50
C GLY A 99 17.54 19.56 10.43
N GLN A 100 18.55 18.85 9.90
CA GLN A 100 19.27 19.24 8.66
C GLN A 100 18.50 18.82 7.40
N LYS A 101 17.61 17.84 7.54
CA LYS A 101 16.60 17.43 6.57
C LYS A 101 15.29 17.34 7.34
N VAL A 102 14.24 17.98 6.87
CA VAL A 102 12.95 17.99 7.56
C VAL A 102 11.93 17.24 6.71
N GLN A 103 11.61 16.01 7.12
CA GLN A 103 10.51 15.24 6.57
C GLN A 103 9.53 14.87 7.69
N ALA A 104 8.81 15.87 8.18
CA ALA A 104 7.92 15.71 9.32
C ALA A 104 6.46 15.59 8.88
N GLY A 105 5.77 14.56 9.39
CA GLY A 105 4.32 14.47 9.36
C GLY A 105 3.79 14.52 10.79
N PHE A 106 2.98 15.52 11.10
CA PHE A 106 2.41 15.67 12.44
C PHE A 106 1.17 14.79 12.62
N LEU A 107 0.89 14.40 13.86
CA LEU A 107 -0.41 13.80 14.21
C LEU A 107 -1.54 14.77 13.85
N PRO A 108 -2.74 14.28 13.48
CA PRO A 108 -3.82 15.15 13.02
C PRO A 108 -4.20 16.22 14.06
N ILE A 109 -3.94 17.49 13.75
CA ILE A 109 -4.23 18.63 14.63
C ILE A 109 -5.60 19.19 14.28
N ARG A 110 -6.39 19.57 15.29
CA ARG A 110 -7.70 20.20 15.07
C ARG A 110 -7.50 21.70 14.82
N LEU A 111 -7.88 22.16 13.64
CA LEU A 111 -7.79 23.57 13.23
C LEU A 111 -9.18 24.14 12.98
N GLU A 112 -9.38 25.41 13.31
CA GLU A 112 -10.60 26.16 13.03
C GLU A 112 -10.52 26.89 11.68
N LYS A 113 -11.64 27.48 11.23
CA LYS A 113 -11.65 28.27 10.00
C LYS A 113 -10.97 29.62 10.26
N ALA A 114 -9.67 29.69 10.06
CA ALA A 114 -8.87 30.89 10.29
C ALA A 114 -7.57 30.89 9.47
N GLU A 115 -6.80 31.96 9.58
CA GLU A 115 -5.45 32.07 9.03
C GLU A 115 -4.44 31.72 10.11
N TYR A 116 -3.67 30.66 9.86
CA TYR A 116 -2.65 30.16 10.76
C TYR A 116 -1.28 30.66 10.31
N ARG A 117 -0.45 31.00 11.28
CA ARG A 117 0.91 31.50 11.06
C ARG A 117 1.91 30.41 11.34
N PHE A 118 2.94 30.33 10.51
CA PHE A 118 4.08 29.46 10.73
C PHE A 118 5.38 30.24 10.55
N GLU A 119 6.44 29.74 11.17
CA GLU A 119 7.77 30.32 11.09
C GLU A 119 8.79 29.23 10.78
N ILE A 120 9.71 29.55 9.89
CA ILE A 120 10.89 28.73 9.61
C ILE A 120 12.07 29.43 10.28
N LYS A 121 12.64 28.75 11.26
CA LYS A 121 13.82 29.19 12.00
C LYS A 121 15.06 28.50 11.45
N ILE A 122 16.17 29.22 11.43
CA ILE A 122 17.48 28.70 11.06
C ILE A 122 18.36 28.79 12.31
N PHE A 123 18.93 27.67 12.72
CA PHE A 123 19.83 27.59 13.86
C PHE A 123 21.24 27.49 13.34
N ASP A 124 22.10 28.37 13.84
CA ASP A 124 23.53 28.54 13.55
C ASP A 124 24.43 28.08 14.72
N SER A 125 23.83 27.58 15.81
CA SER A 125 24.54 26.89 16.89
C SER A 125 23.64 25.84 17.55
N GLU A 126 24.28 24.80 18.10
CA GLU A 126 23.60 23.79 18.93
C GLU A 126 23.01 24.44 20.20
N GLU A 127 23.67 25.46 20.74
CA GLU A 127 23.20 26.26 21.87
C GLU A 127 21.86 26.94 21.57
N ARG A 128 21.74 27.66 20.45
CA ARG A 128 20.46 28.28 20.06
C ARG A 128 19.37 27.28 19.70
N LEU A 129 19.74 26.12 19.15
CA LEU A 129 18.80 25.03 18.93
C LEU A 129 18.26 24.54 20.28
N ASN A 130 19.14 24.26 21.24
CA ASN A 130 18.77 23.78 22.56
C ASN A 130 17.96 24.82 23.36
N GLU A 131 18.30 26.11 23.26
CA GLU A 131 17.48 27.20 23.81
C GLU A 131 16.05 27.19 23.25
N PHE A 132 15.91 27.05 21.92
CA PHE A 132 14.61 26.97 21.28
C PHE A 132 13.83 25.72 21.68
N LEU A 133 14.49 24.55 21.74
CA LEU A 133 13.86 23.30 22.16
C LEU A 133 13.38 23.37 23.62
N ASN A 134 14.17 23.98 24.50
CA ASN A 134 13.80 24.20 25.91
C ASN A 134 12.58 25.12 26.04
N ASP A 135 12.46 26.14 25.18
CA ASP A 135 11.29 27.02 25.13
C ASP A 135 10.03 26.31 24.59
N CYS A 136 10.19 25.24 23.80
CA CYS A 136 9.09 24.49 23.19
C CYS A 136 8.54 23.31 24.03
N GLY A 137 9.25 22.87 25.07
CA GLY A 137 8.83 21.76 25.96
C GLY A 137 9.32 20.35 25.58
N GLU A 138 9.29 19.40 26.53
CA GLU A 138 10.14 18.18 26.59
C GLU A 138 9.80 16.95 25.71
N ASP A 139 8.87 16.98 24.75
CA ASP A 139 8.61 15.78 23.91
C ASP A 139 9.46 15.79 22.63
N TYR A 140 10.72 15.35 22.74
CA TYR A 140 11.71 15.34 21.65
C TYR A 140 12.26 13.94 21.34
N THR A 141 12.34 13.61 20.04
CA THR A 141 13.23 12.57 19.49
C THR A 141 14.08 13.21 18.40
N SER A 142 15.38 13.40 18.63
CA SER A 142 16.34 13.67 17.57
C SER A 142 16.40 12.46 16.65
N ASP A 143 16.16 12.64 15.36
CA ASP A 143 16.65 11.67 14.39
C ASP A 143 18.19 11.73 14.43
N GLY A 144 18.81 10.60 14.72
CA GLY A 144 20.16 10.46 15.29
C GLY A 144 21.34 10.77 14.37
N ASP A 145 21.26 11.79 13.52
CA ASP A 145 22.39 12.24 12.73
C ASP A 145 23.31 13.14 13.57
N GLU A 146 24.57 12.73 13.74
CA GLU A 146 25.63 13.52 14.38
C GLU A 146 25.81 14.84 13.60
N PHE A 147 25.57 15.96 14.29
CA PHE A 147 25.73 17.30 13.74
C PHE A 147 27.20 17.56 13.40
N THR A 148 27.56 17.60 12.11
CA THR A 148 28.96 17.75 11.66
C THR A 148 29.44 19.20 11.48
N GLY A 149 28.66 20.19 11.93
CA GLY A 149 29.04 21.60 11.96
C GLY A 149 28.48 22.46 10.81
N TYR A 150 28.55 23.78 11.02
CA TYR A 150 28.07 24.82 10.10
C TYR A 150 29.11 25.05 8.99
N ARG A 151 28.92 24.40 7.84
CA ARG A 151 29.78 24.60 6.66
C ARG A 151 29.44 25.92 5.97
N ASP A 152 30.44 26.72 5.67
CA ASP A 152 30.24 27.93 4.88
C ASP A 152 29.72 27.60 3.47
N GLY A 153 28.73 28.36 3.00
CA GLY A 153 28.07 28.09 1.73
C GLY A 153 26.79 28.88 1.52
N GLN A 154 26.26 28.79 0.30
CA GLN A 154 24.96 29.33 -0.07
C GLN A 154 24.01 28.18 -0.40
N TRP A 155 22.84 28.16 0.25
CA TRP A 155 21.83 27.13 0.01
C TRP A 155 20.51 27.75 -0.40
N HIS A 156 19.93 27.19 -1.45
CA HIS A 156 18.56 27.46 -1.83
C HIS A 156 17.63 26.49 -1.11
N VAL A 157 16.72 27.04 -0.32
CA VAL A 157 15.87 26.28 0.59
C VAL A 157 14.43 26.43 0.16
N THR A 158 13.79 25.32 -0.17
CA THR A 158 12.36 25.28 -0.54
C THR A 158 11.61 24.41 0.48
N TYR A 159 10.85 25.05 1.37
CA TYR A 159 9.91 24.35 2.23
C TYR A 159 8.61 24.13 1.52
N THR A 160 8.15 22.89 1.53
CA THR A 160 6.80 22.53 1.12
C THR A 160 5.97 22.20 2.35
N ILE A 161 4.99 23.05 2.67
CA ILE A 161 4.01 22.82 3.73
C ILE A 161 2.71 22.36 3.08
N THR A 162 2.24 21.18 3.46
CA THR A 162 0.99 20.60 2.98
C THR A 162 0.05 20.38 4.15
N ALA A 163 -1.03 21.13 4.21
CA ALA A 163 -2.13 20.90 5.14
C ALA A 163 -3.25 20.16 4.41
N SER A 164 -3.49 18.90 4.79
CA SER A 164 -4.56 18.09 4.22
C SER A 164 -5.57 17.72 5.31
N LEU A 165 -6.86 17.89 5.05
CA LEU A 165 -7.88 17.37 5.96
C LEU A 165 -7.65 15.86 6.17
N ALA A 166 -7.59 15.41 7.42
CA ALA A 166 -7.25 14.05 7.81
C ALA A 166 -8.33 13.05 7.34
N THR A 167 -8.23 12.66 6.08
CA THR A 167 -9.15 11.76 5.37
C THR A 167 -8.68 10.31 5.45
N LYS A 168 -7.50 10.05 6.03
CA LYS A 168 -6.93 8.70 6.19
C LYS A 168 -7.87 7.75 6.95
N TRP A 169 -8.56 8.25 7.98
CA TRP A 169 -9.60 7.48 8.68
C TRP A 169 -10.82 7.17 7.80
N MET A 170 -11.19 8.06 6.88
CA MET A 170 -12.26 7.80 5.91
C MET A 170 -11.84 6.73 4.90
N LEU A 171 -10.58 6.73 4.45
CA LEU A 171 -10.03 5.69 3.57
C LEU A 171 -9.98 4.32 4.27
N PHE A 172 -9.67 4.30 5.58
CA PHE A 172 -9.70 3.08 6.39
C PHE A 172 -11.13 2.53 6.54
N ILE A 173 -12.11 3.39 6.84
CA ILE A 173 -13.54 3.02 6.90
C ILE A 173 -14.03 2.52 5.53
N LEU A 174 -13.63 3.19 4.44
CA LEU A 174 -13.95 2.77 3.09
C LEU A 174 -13.36 1.39 2.77
N ALA A 175 -12.10 1.14 3.12
CA ALA A 175 -11.44 -0.15 2.92
C ALA A 175 -12.17 -1.28 3.68
N ILE A 176 -12.56 -1.06 4.94
CA ILE A 176 -13.38 -2.01 5.70
C ILE A 176 -14.74 -2.22 5.02
N GLY A 177 -15.39 -1.15 4.54
CA GLY A 177 -16.63 -1.22 3.79
C GLY A 177 -16.52 -2.05 2.51
N CYS A 178 -15.43 -1.90 1.75
CA CYS A 178 -15.13 -2.70 0.56
C CYS A 178 -14.98 -4.19 0.90
N VAL A 179 -14.24 -4.50 1.96
CA VAL A 179 -14.04 -5.89 2.41
C VAL A 179 -15.37 -6.50 2.86
N MET A 180 -16.14 -5.80 3.68
CA MET A 180 -17.46 -6.24 4.14
C MET A 180 -18.43 -6.48 2.98
N TYR A 181 -18.46 -5.57 1.99
CA TYR A 181 -19.27 -5.74 0.78
C TYR A 181 -18.81 -6.95 -0.03
N ALA A 182 -17.49 -7.12 -0.23
CA ALA A 182 -16.94 -8.26 -0.95
C ALA A 182 -17.27 -9.59 -0.25
N VAL A 183 -17.16 -9.66 1.08
CA VAL A 183 -17.53 -10.83 1.88
C VAL A 183 -19.04 -11.10 1.76
N LEU A 184 -19.89 -10.08 1.88
CA LEU A 184 -21.33 -10.22 1.75
C LEU A 184 -21.74 -10.71 0.35
N MET A 185 -21.14 -10.14 -0.70
CA MET A 185 -21.36 -10.60 -2.08
C MET A 185 -20.84 -12.01 -2.29
N ALA A 186 -19.67 -12.36 -1.76
CA ALA A 186 -19.15 -13.72 -1.80
C ALA A 186 -20.09 -14.71 -1.11
N LEU A 187 -20.67 -14.36 0.05
CA LEU A 187 -21.65 -15.19 0.76
C LEU A 187 -22.95 -15.36 -0.03
N ILE A 188 -23.49 -14.29 -0.64
CA ILE A 188 -24.70 -14.34 -1.47
C ILE A 188 -24.44 -15.21 -2.70
N ILE A 189 -23.34 -14.96 -3.41
CA ILE A 189 -22.93 -15.73 -4.59
C ILE A 189 -22.68 -17.20 -4.21
N PHE A 190 -21.99 -17.45 -3.11
CA PHE A 190 -21.72 -18.80 -2.58
C PHE A 190 -23.03 -19.54 -2.33
N ARG A 191 -24.00 -18.91 -1.67
CA ARG A 191 -25.30 -19.52 -1.36
C ARG A 191 -26.17 -19.75 -2.61
N MET A 192 -26.12 -18.84 -3.59
CA MET A 192 -26.77 -19.03 -4.89
C MET A 192 -26.10 -20.11 -5.73
N CYS A 193 -24.78 -20.25 -5.58
CA CYS A 193 -23.98 -21.24 -6.26
C CYS A 193 -24.13 -22.63 -5.65
N HIS A 194 -24.30 -22.77 -4.34
CA HIS A 194 -24.35 -24.07 -3.67
C HIS A 194 -25.69 -24.80 -3.79
N GLU A 195 -26.75 -24.14 -4.26
CA GLU A 195 -28.03 -24.80 -4.54
C GLU A 195 -27.89 -25.71 -5.79
N GLY A 196 -27.67 -27.02 -5.55
CA GLY A 196 -27.66 -28.06 -6.60
C GLY A 196 -26.31 -28.34 -7.27
N LYS A 197 -25.18 -27.97 -6.63
CA LYS A 197 -23.84 -28.29 -7.15
C LYS A 197 -23.35 -29.68 -6.73
N PRO A 198 -22.45 -30.29 -7.52
CA PRO A 198 -21.70 -31.46 -7.09
C PRO A 198 -20.98 -31.13 -5.77
N GLU A 199 -21.23 -31.95 -4.75
CA GLU A 199 -20.60 -31.84 -3.45
C GLU A 199 -19.19 -32.45 -3.52
N TYR A 200 -18.25 -31.85 -2.81
CA TYR A 200 -16.91 -32.45 -2.68
C TYR A 200 -17.03 -33.80 -2.00
N ASP A 201 -16.50 -34.83 -2.64
CA ASP A 201 -16.33 -36.11 -1.98
C ASP A 201 -15.29 -36.01 -0.85
N GLU A 202 -15.28 -36.99 0.04
CA GLU A 202 -14.38 -37.00 1.21
C GLU A 202 -12.89 -37.00 0.80
N ARG A 203 -12.53 -37.60 -0.34
CA ARG A 203 -11.16 -37.58 -0.87
C ARG A 203 -10.76 -36.16 -1.28
N GLN A 204 -11.63 -35.44 -1.97
CA GLN A 204 -11.37 -34.07 -2.40
C GLN A 204 -11.32 -33.11 -1.21
N LYS A 205 -12.12 -33.31 -0.17
CA LYS A 205 -12.01 -32.53 1.08
C LYS A 205 -10.65 -32.74 1.77
N LEU A 206 -10.18 -34.00 1.84
CA LEU A 206 -8.87 -34.32 2.40
C LEU A 206 -7.72 -33.69 1.60
N VAL A 207 -7.80 -33.74 0.26
CA VAL A 207 -6.81 -33.08 -0.62
C VAL A 207 -6.80 -31.56 -0.39
N ASN A 208 -7.97 -30.93 -0.31
CA ASN A 208 -8.07 -29.50 -0.01
C ASN A 208 -7.48 -29.16 1.36
N GLY A 209 -7.73 -29.99 2.38
CA GLY A 209 -7.14 -29.83 3.72
C GLY A 209 -5.61 -29.83 3.67
N LYS A 210 -5.01 -30.79 2.96
CA LYS A 210 -3.55 -30.84 2.77
C LYS A 210 -3.01 -29.65 1.97
N ALA A 211 -3.75 -29.21 0.94
CA ALA A 211 -3.38 -28.04 0.16
C ALA A 211 -3.29 -26.79 1.05
N TYR A 212 -4.28 -26.57 1.91
CA TYR A 212 -4.29 -25.45 2.86
C TYR A 212 -3.19 -25.58 3.92
N GLU A 213 -2.89 -26.79 4.39
CA GLU A 213 -1.77 -27.04 5.30
C GLU A 213 -0.43 -26.62 4.66
N TYR A 214 -0.17 -27.04 3.41
CA TYR A 214 1.03 -26.62 2.68
C TYR A 214 1.05 -25.12 2.41
N GLY A 215 -0.09 -24.53 2.07
CA GLY A 215 -0.23 -23.09 1.93
C GLY A 215 0.11 -22.34 3.21
N PHE A 216 -0.38 -22.80 4.36
CA PHE A 216 -0.11 -22.22 5.68
C PHE A 216 1.38 -22.28 6.03
N TYR A 217 2.02 -23.45 5.91
CA TYR A 217 3.45 -23.55 6.19
C TYR A 217 4.29 -22.72 5.22
N THR A 218 3.91 -22.66 3.94
CA THR A 218 4.58 -21.79 2.95
C THR A 218 4.46 -20.32 3.36
N MET A 219 3.27 -19.87 3.76
CA MET A 219 3.04 -18.50 4.20
C MET A 219 3.87 -18.18 5.44
N LEU A 220 3.89 -19.07 6.43
CA LEU A 220 4.63 -18.90 7.68
C LEU A 220 6.14 -18.79 7.40
N VAL A 221 6.70 -19.75 6.66
CA VAL A 221 8.13 -19.79 6.35
C VAL A 221 8.55 -18.56 5.55
N LEU A 222 7.83 -18.20 4.49
CA LEU A 222 8.17 -17.03 3.67
C LEU A 222 8.01 -15.72 4.44
N SER A 223 7.02 -15.61 5.32
CA SER A 223 6.85 -14.43 6.19
C SER A 223 8.02 -14.29 7.16
N VAL A 224 8.48 -15.39 7.76
CA VAL A 224 9.66 -15.38 8.64
C VAL A 224 10.91 -15.00 7.84
N ILE A 225 11.13 -15.58 6.66
CA ILE A 225 12.27 -15.22 5.79
C ILE A 225 12.23 -13.74 5.44
N TYR A 226 11.07 -13.22 5.05
CA TYR A 226 10.91 -11.80 4.71
C TYR A 226 11.22 -10.89 5.91
N VAL A 227 10.69 -11.20 7.09
CA VAL A 227 10.95 -10.42 8.31
C VAL A 227 12.43 -10.45 8.67
N LEU A 228 13.09 -11.59 8.60
CA LEU A 228 14.54 -11.70 8.84
C LEU A 228 15.35 -10.88 7.81
N ALA A 229 15.01 -10.99 6.52
CA ALA A 229 15.67 -10.22 5.47
C ALA A 229 15.44 -8.70 5.63
N TRP A 230 14.28 -8.30 6.15
CA TRP A 230 13.97 -6.90 6.48
C TRP A 230 14.79 -6.41 7.68
N PHE A 231 14.89 -7.18 8.76
CA PHE A 231 15.75 -6.85 9.91
C PHE A 231 17.23 -6.73 9.53
N MET A 232 17.69 -7.49 8.53
CA MET A 232 19.05 -7.42 8.01
C MET A 232 19.29 -6.30 7.00
N GLY A 233 18.28 -5.47 6.68
CA GLY A 233 18.36 -4.41 5.68
C GLY A 233 18.34 -4.87 4.22
N ILE A 234 18.40 -6.19 3.97
CA ILE A 234 18.47 -6.78 2.62
C ILE A 234 17.13 -6.59 1.88
N ALA A 235 16.00 -6.79 2.55
CA ALA A 235 14.70 -6.76 1.88
C ALA A 235 14.35 -5.37 1.34
N ASP A 236 14.72 -4.31 2.08
CA ASP A 236 14.40 -2.93 1.70
C ASP A 236 15.14 -2.48 0.42
N GLU A 237 16.23 -3.14 0.02
CA GLU A 237 16.92 -2.86 -1.23
C GLU A 237 16.13 -3.29 -2.48
N PHE A 238 15.29 -4.33 -2.35
CA PHE A 238 14.65 -4.98 -3.51
C PHE A 238 13.12 -4.91 -3.49
N LEU A 239 12.50 -4.85 -2.31
CA LEU A 239 11.06 -5.03 -2.13
C LEU A 239 10.49 -3.95 -1.21
N SER A 240 9.35 -3.38 -1.60
CA SER A 240 8.51 -2.66 -0.63
C SER A 240 7.67 -3.66 0.16
N PRO A 241 7.30 -3.37 1.43
CA PRO A 241 6.50 -4.28 2.25
C PRO A 241 5.19 -4.72 1.59
N GLY A 242 4.51 -3.80 0.90
CA GLY A 242 3.27 -4.11 0.17
C GLY A 242 3.49 -5.10 -0.98
N VAL A 243 4.60 -4.98 -1.72
CA VAL A 243 4.93 -5.91 -2.80
C VAL A 243 5.34 -7.26 -2.22
N ALA A 244 6.13 -7.30 -1.16
CA ALA A 244 6.53 -8.54 -0.50
C ALA A 244 5.32 -9.38 -0.06
N VAL A 245 4.35 -8.77 0.64
CA VAL A 245 3.13 -9.47 1.08
C VAL A 245 2.33 -10.02 -0.12
N MET A 246 2.23 -9.25 -1.21
CA MET A 246 1.56 -9.72 -2.44
C MET A 246 2.27 -10.91 -3.07
N LEU A 247 3.60 -10.88 -3.16
CA LEU A 247 4.38 -11.99 -3.72
C LEU A 247 4.27 -13.25 -2.86
N ILE A 248 4.36 -13.13 -1.54
CA ILE A 248 4.15 -14.25 -0.61
C ILE A 248 2.76 -14.85 -0.83
N THR A 249 1.72 -14.00 -0.92
CA THR A 249 0.34 -14.45 -1.15
C THR A 249 0.20 -15.18 -2.49
N LEU A 250 0.85 -14.70 -3.56
CA LEU A 250 0.84 -15.35 -4.87
C LEU A 250 1.56 -16.71 -4.85
N ILE A 251 2.67 -16.83 -4.13
CA ILE A 251 3.38 -18.10 -3.97
C ILE A 251 2.52 -19.10 -3.19
N VAL A 252 1.86 -18.65 -2.12
CA VAL A 252 0.91 -19.48 -1.36
C VAL A 252 -0.24 -19.93 -2.24
N ALA A 253 -0.82 -19.03 -3.04
CA ALA A 253 -1.87 -19.38 -3.99
C ALA A 253 -1.39 -20.38 -5.05
N ALA A 254 -0.13 -20.29 -5.50
CA ALA A 254 0.48 -21.27 -6.39
C ALA A 254 0.56 -22.65 -5.74
N VAL A 255 1.09 -22.73 -4.52
CA VAL A 255 1.23 -24.00 -3.78
C VAL A 255 -0.13 -24.67 -3.60
N VAL A 256 -1.11 -23.93 -3.08
CA VAL A 256 -2.47 -24.46 -2.85
C VAL A 256 -3.12 -24.88 -4.16
N GLY A 257 -3.08 -24.00 -5.16
CA GLY A 257 -3.75 -24.21 -6.44
C GLY A 257 -3.16 -25.38 -7.22
N ILE A 258 -1.83 -25.43 -7.38
CA ILE A 258 -1.12 -26.50 -8.11
C ILE A 258 -1.33 -27.84 -7.40
N TYR A 259 -1.21 -27.88 -6.07
CA TYR A 259 -1.42 -29.12 -5.33
C TYR A 259 -2.84 -29.66 -5.52
N ASN A 260 -3.85 -28.80 -5.40
CA ASN A 260 -5.24 -29.20 -5.62
C ASN A 260 -5.50 -29.66 -7.05
N VAL A 261 -4.94 -28.98 -8.05
CA VAL A 261 -5.08 -29.41 -9.45
C VAL A 261 -4.50 -30.81 -9.64
N LEU A 262 -3.25 -31.02 -9.26
CA LEU A 262 -2.52 -32.28 -9.50
C LEU A 262 -3.07 -33.48 -8.70
N ASN A 263 -3.85 -33.23 -7.65
CA ASN A 263 -4.46 -34.26 -6.79
C ASN A 263 -6.00 -34.30 -6.87
N ASP A 264 -6.57 -33.71 -7.93
CA ASP A 264 -8.01 -33.73 -8.23
C ASP A 264 -8.91 -33.10 -7.16
N GLY A 265 -8.35 -32.19 -6.35
CA GLY A 265 -9.03 -31.49 -5.26
C GLY A 265 -10.05 -30.42 -5.69
N TYR A 266 -10.14 -30.08 -6.98
CA TYR A 266 -11.09 -29.08 -7.51
C TYR A 266 -12.12 -29.65 -8.47
N ILE A 267 -13.38 -29.66 -8.05
CA ILE A 267 -14.54 -30.06 -8.87
C ILE A 267 -14.65 -29.24 -10.15
N ALA A 268 -14.42 -27.92 -10.07
CA ALA A 268 -14.56 -27.05 -11.24
C ALA A 268 -13.55 -27.37 -12.34
N VAL A 269 -12.33 -27.75 -11.96
CA VAL A 269 -11.33 -28.21 -12.92
C VAL A 269 -11.81 -29.54 -13.50
N ASN A 270 -12.21 -30.51 -12.67
CA ASN A 270 -12.64 -31.84 -13.14
C ASN A 270 -13.89 -31.80 -14.05
N ALA A 271 -14.85 -30.92 -13.78
CA ALA A 271 -16.12 -30.87 -14.51
C ALA A 271 -16.10 -29.89 -15.71
N TYR A 272 -15.24 -28.88 -15.69
CA TYR A 272 -15.28 -27.77 -16.65
C TYR A 272 -13.89 -27.32 -17.14
N GLU A 273 -12.95 -28.26 -17.34
CA GLU A 273 -11.54 -28.02 -17.70
C GLU A 273 -11.34 -26.93 -18.75
N VAL A 274 -12.01 -27.04 -19.90
CA VAL A 274 -11.86 -26.08 -21.02
C VAL A 274 -12.26 -24.67 -20.61
N ARG A 275 -13.32 -24.52 -19.81
CA ARG A 275 -13.78 -23.21 -19.33
C ARG A 275 -12.82 -22.62 -18.31
N VAL A 276 -12.24 -23.46 -17.44
CA VAL A 276 -11.22 -23.05 -16.47
C VAL A 276 -9.96 -22.59 -17.19
N ILE A 277 -9.45 -23.38 -18.15
CA ILE A 277 -8.27 -23.00 -18.95
C ILE A 277 -8.53 -21.69 -19.71
N ALA A 278 -9.69 -21.53 -20.33
CA ALA A 278 -10.05 -20.28 -21.02
C ALA A 278 -10.07 -19.07 -20.08
N ALA A 279 -10.65 -19.20 -18.89
CA ALA A 279 -10.66 -18.13 -17.89
C ALA A 279 -9.24 -17.77 -17.40
N LEU A 280 -8.43 -18.77 -17.05
CA LEU A 280 -7.03 -18.56 -16.65
C LEU A 280 -6.22 -17.90 -17.77
N SER A 281 -6.45 -18.29 -19.02
CA SER A 281 -5.77 -17.74 -20.20
C SER A 281 -6.16 -16.28 -20.44
N ALA A 282 -7.42 -15.90 -20.24
CA ALA A 282 -7.87 -14.52 -20.31
C ALA A 282 -7.23 -13.66 -19.21
N ILE A 283 -7.19 -14.16 -17.97
CA ILE A 283 -6.54 -13.47 -16.84
C ILE A 283 -5.04 -13.33 -17.08
N LEU A 284 -4.38 -14.37 -17.60
CA LEU A 284 -2.97 -14.34 -17.99
C LEU A 284 -2.72 -13.24 -19.04
N ALA A 285 -3.54 -13.17 -20.10
CA ALA A 285 -3.38 -12.16 -21.14
C ALA A 285 -3.49 -10.73 -20.60
N VAL A 286 -4.47 -10.46 -19.73
CA VAL A 286 -4.62 -9.14 -19.08
C VAL A 286 -3.39 -8.81 -18.23
N ASN A 287 -2.89 -9.76 -17.45
CA ASN A 287 -1.70 -9.57 -16.61
C ASN A 287 -0.41 -9.36 -17.43
N VAL A 288 -0.27 -10.04 -18.58
CA VAL A 288 0.83 -9.81 -19.52
C VAL A 288 0.75 -8.40 -20.12
N LEU A 289 -0.43 -7.95 -20.55
CA LEU A 289 -0.63 -6.59 -21.06
C LEU A 289 -0.31 -5.53 -19.99
N ALA A 290 -0.77 -5.72 -18.76
CA ALA A 290 -0.47 -4.84 -17.63
C ALA A 290 1.04 -4.82 -17.31
N THR A 291 1.71 -5.96 -17.41
CA THR A 291 3.17 -6.09 -17.25
C THR A 291 3.91 -5.31 -18.33
N ILE A 292 3.53 -5.45 -19.60
CA ILE A 292 4.10 -4.67 -20.71
C ILE A 292 3.90 -3.17 -20.47
N GLY A 293 2.71 -2.76 -20.00
CA GLY A 293 2.45 -1.37 -19.61
C GLY A 293 3.37 -0.89 -18.48
N GLY A 294 3.61 -1.72 -17.47
CA GLY A 294 4.52 -1.43 -16.36
C GLY A 294 5.99 -1.31 -16.81
N ILE A 295 6.43 -2.14 -17.76
CA ILE A 295 7.77 -2.04 -18.36
C ILE A 295 7.91 -0.71 -19.12
N ARG A 296 6.93 -0.37 -19.97
CA ARG A 296 6.96 0.85 -20.79
C ARG A 296 6.96 2.14 -19.97
N THR A 297 6.29 2.13 -18.82
CA THR A 297 6.19 3.29 -17.93
C THR A 297 7.32 3.36 -16.89
N GLY A 298 8.25 2.39 -16.89
CA GLY A 298 9.29 2.28 -15.87
C GLY A 298 8.72 2.06 -14.46
N SER A 299 7.48 1.56 -14.34
CA SER A 299 6.82 1.35 -13.05
C SER A 299 7.05 -0.05 -12.48
N LEU A 300 7.58 -0.97 -13.29
CA LEU A 300 7.90 -2.33 -12.88
C LEU A 300 9.06 -2.36 -11.88
N ILE A 301 10.08 -1.54 -12.09
CA ILE A 301 11.20 -1.31 -11.15
C ILE A 301 11.33 0.20 -10.94
N LYS A 302 11.13 0.66 -9.71
CA LYS A 302 11.25 2.07 -9.34
C LYS A 302 12.30 2.23 -8.25
N GLY A 303 13.35 3.01 -8.53
CA GLY A 303 14.43 3.25 -7.58
C GLY A 303 15.14 1.96 -7.15
N GLY A 304 15.41 1.05 -8.10
CA GLY A 304 16.04 -0.25 -7.82
C GLY A 304 15.11 -1.33 -7.24
N LYS A 305 13.92 -0.95 -6.76
CA LYS A 305 12.98 -1.86 -6.09
C LYS A 305 11.88 -2.32 -7.05
N LEU A 306 11.35 -3.53 -6.83
CA LEU A 306 10.14 -3.99 -7.50
C LEU A 306 8.97 -3.06 -7.15
N GLY A 307 8.41 -2.42 -8.17
CA GLY A 307 7.22 -1.59 -8.04
C GLY A 307 5.95 -2.44 -7.96
N ILE A 308 4.85 -1.86 -7.51
CA ILE A 308 3.55 -2.54 -7.39
C ILE A 308 3.05 -3.12 -8.73
N SER A 309 3.43 -2.51 -9.85
CA SER A 309 3.08 -3.01 -11.18
C SER A 309 3.72 -4.38 -11.49
N SER A 310 4.80 -4.75 -10.81
CA SER A 310 5.45 -6.06 -10.97
C SER A 310 4.56 -7.21 -10.51
N VAL A 311 3.63 -6.97 -9.58
CA VAL A 311 2.66 -7.97 -9.09
C VAL A 311 1.84 -8.57 -10.24
N ASN A 312 1.51 -7.79 -11.28
CA ASN A 312 0.84 -8.32 -12.47
C ASN A 312 1.67 -9.39 -13.19
N ALA A 313 2.99 -9.26 -13.22
CA ALA A 313 3.87 -10.25 -13.84
C ALA A 313 3.80 -11.58 -13.08
N PHE A 314 3.86 -11.52 -11.75
CA PHE A 314 3.76 -12.69 -10.88
C PHE A 314 2.35 -13.32 -10.90
N CYS A 315 1.29 -12.52 -10.97
CA CYS A 315 -0.07 -13.00 -11.23
C CYS A 315 -0.14 -13.76 -12.56
N GLY A 316 0.49 -13.23 -13.62
CA GLY A 316 0.61 -13.93 -14.90
C GLY A 316 1.33 -15.26 -14.77
N LEU A 317 2.49 -15.29 -14.10
CA LEU A 317 3.24 -16.53 -13.84
C LEU A 317 2.41 -17.57 -13.07
N LEU A 318 1.64 -17.14 -12.07
CA LEU A 318 0.72 -18.01 -11.34
C LEU A 318 -0.34 -18.63 -12.27
N MET A 319 -1.00 -17.82 -13.11
CA MET A 319 -1.99 -18.35 -14.05
C MET A 319 -1.37 -19.36 -15.02
N LEU A 320 -0.17 -19.06 -15.53
CA LEU A 320 0.56 -19.97 -16.41
C LEU A 320 0.90 -21.29 -15.70
N ALA A 321 1.39 -21.21 -14.46
CA ALA A 321 1.72 -22.39 -13.66
C ALA A 321 0.48 -23.28 -13.40
N LEU A 322 -0.69 -22.68 -13.16
CA LEU A 322 -1.95 -23.41 -13.01
C LEU A 322 -2.38 -24.08 -14.32
N ILE A 323 -2.27 -23.40 -15.46
CA ILE A 323 -2.57 -23.99 -16.77
C ILE A 323 -1.66 -25.19 -17.02
N VAL A 324 -0.35 -25.04 -16.77
CA VAL A 324 0.63 -26.12 -16.91
C VAL A 324 0.27 -27.31 -15.99
N ALA A 325 -0.10 -27.05 -14.74
CA ALA A 325 -0.53 -28.11 -13.82
C ALA A 325 -1.77 -28.87 -14.34
N ILE A 326 -2.75 -28.17 -14.91
CA ILE A 326 -3.94 -28.80 -15.50
C ILE A 326 -3.55 -29.68 -16.70
N VAL A 327 -2.64 -29.19 -17.56
CA VAL A 327 -2.16 -29.96 -18.72
C VAL A 327 -1.38 -31.20 -18.30
N ILE A 328 -0.48 -31.07 -17.30
CA ILE A 328 0.28 -32.21 -16.75
C ILE A 328 -0.66 -33.27 -16.20
N ARG A 329 -1.64 -32.85 -15.40
CA ARG A 329 -2.66 -33.75 -14.85
C ARG A 329 -3.40 -34.49 -15.95
N LYS A 330 -3.87 -33.77 -16.97
CA LYS A 330 -4.59 -34.37 -18.10
C LYS A 330 -3.74 -35.41 -18.84
N ALA A 331 -2.46 -35.13 -19.03
CA ALA A 331 -1.53 -36.06 -19.66
C ALA A 331 -1.32 -37.33 -18.80
N ARG A 332 -1.27 -37.19 -17.47
CA ARG A 332 -1.15 -38.32 -16.55
C ARG A 332 -2.39 -39.22 -16.58
N ASN A 333 -3.58 -38.64 -16.46
CA ASN A 333 -4.84 -39.41 -16.43
C ASN A 333 -5.06 -40.15 -17.76
N LYS A 334 -4.73 -39.52 -18.90
CA LYS A 334 -4.80 -40.22 -20.20
C LYS A 334 -3.91 -41.46 -20.25
N LYS A 335 -2.70 -41.36 -19.70
CA LYS A 335 -1.76 -42.48 -19.68
C LYS A 335 -2.27 -43.62 -18.80
N GLU A 336 -2.86 -43.30 -17.65
CA GLU A 336 -3.48 -44.29 -16.76
C GLU A 336 -4.63 -45.01 -17.47
N ASP A 337 -5.50 -44.29 -18.19
CA ASP A 337 -6.59 -44.89 -18.99
C ASP A 337 -6.06 -45.80 -20.12
N ASP A 338 -5.02 -45.35 -20.85
CA ASP A 338 -4.41 -46.12 -21.95
C ASP A 338 -3.71 -47.40 -21.42
N ASP A 339 -3.07 -47.34 -20.23
CA ASP A 339 -2.41 -48.49 -19.59
C ASP A 339 -3.46 -49.52 -19.08
N GLU A 340 -4.59 -49.06 -18.53
CA GLU A 340 -5.70 -49.93 -18.10
C GLU A 340 -6.39 -50.65 -19.27
N GLU A 341 -6.54 -50.00 -20.44
CA GLU A 341 -7.13 -50.63 -21.63
C GLU A 341 -6.21 -51.71 -22.24
N LEU A 342 -4.89 -51.59 -22.07
CA LEU A 342 -3.91 -52.58 -22.53
C LEU A 342 -3.81 -53.82 -21.63
N GLU A 343 -4.21 -53.71 -20.36
CA GLU A 343 -4.21 -54.82 -19.40
C GLU A 343 -5.53 -55.64 -19.39
N ALA A 344 -6.59 -55.13 -20.04
CA ALA A 344 -7.93 -55.75 -20.10
C ALA A 344 -8.14 -56.70 -21.30
#